data_AF-A0A081XMH2-F1
#
_entry.id   AF-A0A081XMH2-F1
#
_cell.length_a   1.000
_cell.length_b   1.000
_cell.length_c   1.000
_cell.angle_alpha   90.00
_cell.angle_beta   90.00
_cell.angle_gamma   90.00
#
_symmetry.space_group_name_H-M   'P 1'
#
loop_
_entity.id
_entity.type
_entity.pdbx_description
1 polymer ?
#
loop_
_entity_poly.entity_id
_entity_poly.type
_entity_poly.pdbx_seq_one_letter_code
_entity_poly.pdbx_strand_id
1 'polypeptide(L)'
;MADNVTSLFRSTAAHSPSMAALTRESDGAGPVDFCIPCNPYFPTPAMFEEMAARLRDIITYYPSSADTITAELCGLLQLPPQCVAMGNGSTELITWIDHLLVRESLAVPVPTFGRWTDQPMETGKRVDMFPLQESSGFALDLAQYAEFIRARGTRVAVVCNPNNPDGGFLHKHAVVQFMDAMADLDLVVIDESFLEFADAEAEPSVVQEAMLRPNVVVLRSLGKNFGLHGIRFGYLVANPALAGRVRSMLPKWNLNSFAEHVVFMLREHGAEYAQSLHQVRRDRLDMSGRLSSLPGLTVYPSQGNFLFVRLPVGAEGTVVRDRMLTEHRILVRECGNKIGSSSRFLRLVVRPQVDVRRLVSGLEQVLYGTSRRGAAVPEQATGTGYSSGTAAVDRLVSETNGAGMGGLAAQAAGAGAVGFAAAPSAGTGVPLPAAASTVTADPAGGMPAAASAGMPAVPQPAPRPAPQPLPQPAPLPAPPPVPQPVPQPVPEQVPQPAPMPAAAQPLAPAAQAPVPPVAYPAPALFPPAGPTPPGVPARGGLTAAQVRGTNGLSTAPATGWPGPQNWPNAAGMGQAG
;
A
#
# COMPACT_ATOMS: atom_id res chain seq x y z
N MET A 1 22.20 -11.08 17.02
CA MET A 1 21.29 -10.67 15.92
C MET A 1 19.83 -10.60 16.36
N ALA A 2 19.23 -11.66 16.92
CA ALA A 2 17.79 -11.70 17.27
C ALA A 2 17.25 -10.47 18.04
N ASP A 3 18.00 -9.96 19.01
CA ASP A 3 17.61 -8.77 19.80
C ASP A 3 17.52 -7.49 18.98
N ASN A 4 18.34 -7.33 17.93
CA ASN A 4 18.38 -6.10 17.13
C ASN A 4 17.12 -5.97 16.26
N VAL A 5 16.78 -7.04 15.53
CA VAL A 5 15.60 -7.09 14.66
C VAL A 5 14.30 -6.89 15.47
N THR A 6 14.22 -7.49 16.65
CA THR A 6 13.05 -7.35 17.54
C THR A 6 13.00 -6.01 18.28
N SER A 7 14.13 -5.29 18.41
CA SER A 7 14.15 -3.92 18.96
C SER A 7 13.40 -2.92 18.08
N LEU A 8 13.34 -3.15 16.76
CA LEU A 8 12.64 -2.27 15.81
C LEU A 8 11.14 -2.10 16.13
N PHE A 9 10.51 -3.12 16.71
CA PHE A 9 9.10 -3.08 17.15
C PHE A 9 8.89 -2.27 18.44
N ARG A 10 9.97 -1.84 19.11
CA ARG A 10 9.95 -1.02 20.33
C ARG A 10 10.30 0.44 20.06
N SER A 11 11.07 0.71 19.00
CA SER A 11 11.53 2.05 18.61
C SER A 11 10.67 2.74 17.55
N THR A 12 9.88 2.00 16.78
CA THR A 12 9.09 2.55 15.66
C THR A 12 7.66 2.87 16.09
N ALA A 13 7.21 4.12 15.92
CA ALA A 13 5.81 4.51 16.15
C ALA A 13 4.82 3.94 15.12
N ALA A 14 5.31 3.56 13.93
CA ALA A 14 4.53 2.83 12.93
C ALA A 14 4.29 1.38 13.38
N HIS A 15 3.08 0.86 13.15
CA HIS A 15 2.64 -0.44 13.69
C HIS A 15 3.43 -1.68 13.22
N SER A 16 4.37 -1.53 12.30
CA SER A 16 5.37 -2.53 11.92
C SER A 16 6.59 -1.82 11.33
N PRO A 17 7.82 -2.30 11.57
CA PRO A 17 9.01 -1.78 10.92
C PRO A 17 8.98 -2.05 9.41
N SER A 18 9.63 -1.20 8.62
CA SER A 18 9.66 -1.37 7.18
C SER A 18 10.52 -2.55 6.76
N MET A 19 10.19 -3.19 5.63
CA MET A 19 11.00 -4.25 5.04
C MET A 19 12.44 -3.79 4.77
N ALA A 20 12.65 -2.51 4.40
CA ALA A 20 13.98 -1.92 4.24
C ALA A 20 14.75 -1.70 5.57
N ALA A 21 14.09 -1.68 6.73
CA ALA A 21 14.76 -1.77 8.02
C ALA A 21 15.09 -3.24 8.35
N LEU A 22 14.13 -4.15 8.19
CA LEU A 22 14.30 -5.58 8.47
C LEU A 22 15.41 -6.22 7.63
N THR A 23 15.52 -5.87 6.35
CA THR A 23 16.58 -6.35 5.47
C THR A 23 17.97 -5.82 5.89
N ARG A 24 18.07 -4.54 6.30
CA ARG A 24 19.35 -3.96 6.78
C ARG A 24 19.83 -4.54 8.10
N GLU A 25 18.91 -4.98 8.97
CA GLU A 25 19.21 -5.67 10.23
C GLU A 25 19.44 -7.18 10.05
N SER A 26 19.79 -7.61 8.83
CA SER A 26 20.00 -9.02 8.47
C SER A 26 20.99 -9.15 7.32
N ASP A 27 21.38 -10.39 6.98
CA ASP A 27 22.38 -10.71 5.97
C ASP A 27 21.87 -10.51 4.51
N GLY A 28 21.43 -9.31 4.17
CA GLY A 28 21.04 -8.88 2.81
C GLY A 28 19.69 -9.39 2.29
N ALA A 29 19.21 -10.55 2.75
CA ALA A 29 17.90 -11.07 2.41
C ALA A 29 16.81 -10.54 3.37
N GLY A 30 15.61 -10.24 2.87
CA GLY A 30 14.45 -9.92 3.73
C GLY A 30 13.81 -11.17 4.40
N PRO A 31 12.86 -10.98 5.33
CA PRO A 31 11.91 -12.02 5.72
C PRO A 31 10.82 -12.21 4.65
N VAL A 32 10.00 -13.27 4.77
CA VAL A 32 8.74 -13.40 4.01
C VAL A 32 7.67 -12.53 4.66
N ASP A 33 7.09 -11.59 3.92
CA ASP A 33 6.08 -10.65 4.42
C ASP A 33 4.67 -11.26 4.38
N PHE A 34 4.14 -11.59 5.55
CA PHE A 34 2.73 -11.93 5.82
C PHE A 34 2.01 -10.80 6.58
N CYS A 35 2.61 -9.60 6.66
CA CYS A 35 2.11 -8.45 7.39
C CYS A 35 1.42 -7.43 6.48
N ILE A 36 2.05 -7.01 5.37
CA ILE A 36 1.54 -5.93 4.50
C ILE A 36 0.63 -6.51 3.39
N PRO A 37 -0.68 -6.18 3.30
CA PRO A 37 -1.59 -6.87 2.39
C PRO A 37 -1.43 -6.43 0.92
N CYS A 38 -0.53 -7.09 0.18
CA CYS A 38 -0.34 -6.95 -1.26
C CYS A 38 -1.12 -8.00 -2.08
N ASN A 39 -1.30 -7.74 -3.36
CA ASN A 39 -1.44 -8.78 -4.36
C ASN A 39 -0.03 -9.29 -4.73
N PRO A 40 0.31 -10.57 -4.52
CA PRO A 40 1.63 -11.12 -4.84
C PRO A 40 1.78 -11.51 -6.33
N TYR A 41 0.73 -11.35 -7.14
CA TYR A 41 0.65 -11.82 -8.53
C TYR A 41 0.46 -10.70 -9.56
N PHE A 42 0.53 -9.44 -9.13
CA PHE A 42 0.47 -8.27 -10.00
C PHE A 42 1.41 -7.17 -9.49
N PRO A 43 2.11 -6.43 -10.38
CA PRO A 43 2.28 -6.67 -11.81
C PRO A 43 3.00 -7.98 -12.13
N THR A 44 2.99 -8.39 -13.39
CA THR A 44 3.81 -9.52 -13.87
C THR A 44 5.30 -9.10 -14.00
N PRO A 45 6.26 -10.03 -14.08
CA PRO A 45 7.67 -9.68 -14.29
C PRO A 45 7.92 -8.83 -15.54
N ALA A 46 7.22 -9.10 -16.66
CA ALA A 46 7.35 -8.33 -17.89
C ALA A 46 6.89 -6.86 -17.70
N MET A 47 5.87 -6.62 -16.88
CA MET A 47 5.41 -5.27 -16.54
C MET A 47 6.42 -4.53 -15.65
N PHE A 48 7.16 -5.24 -14.79
CA PHE A 48 8.30 -4.66 -14.07
C PHE A 48 9.48 -4.35 -15.00
N GLU A 49 9.72 -5.16 -16.03
CA GLU A 49 10.72 -4.91 -17.07
C GLU A 49 10.36 -3.68 -17.94
N GLU A 50 9.08 -3.49 -18.27
CA GLU A 50 8.59 -2.28 -18.95
C GLU A 50 8.79 -1.02 -18.07
N MET A 51 8.37 -1.07 -16.80
CA MET A 51 8.59 0.03 -15.84
C MET A 51 10.09 0.35 -15.69
N ALA A 52 10.96 -0.67 -15.72
CA ALA A 52 12.41 -0.48 -15.68
C ALA A 52 12.96 0.17 -16.96
N ALA A 53 12.47 -0.24 -18.14
CA ALA A 53 12.85 0.34 -19.43
C ALA A 53 12.41 1.82 -19.56
N ARG A 54 11.28 2.20 -18.95
CA ARG A 54 10.76 3.58 -18.91
C ARG A 54 11.20 4.39 -17.68
N LEU A 55 11.98 3.81 -16.77
CA LEU A 55 12.32 4.39 -15.46
C LEU A 55 12.86 5.82 -15.56
N ARG A 56 13.71 6.12 -16.55
CA ARG A 56 14.30 7.45 -16.73
C ARG A 56 13.23 8.52 -17.03
N ASP A 57 12.26 8.21 -17.86
CA ASP A 57 11.18 9.14 -18.22
C ASP A 57 10.31 9.38 -16.97
N ILE A 58 9.91 8.28 -16.31
CA ILE A 58 9.04 8.30 -15.12
C ILE A 58 9.64 9.15 -13.98
N ILE A 59 10.95 9.10 -13.75
CA ILE A 59 11.58 9.88 -12.66
C ILE A 59 12.03 11.29 -13.05
N THR A 60 12.01 11.65 -14.34
CA THR A 60 12.46 12.99 -14.81
C THR A 60 11.34 13.88 -15.36
N TYR A 61 10.20 13.30 -15.74
CA TYR A 61 9.05 14.06 -16.23
C TYR A 61 8.04 14.31 -15.11
N TYR A 62 7.46 15.51 -15.11
CA TYR A 62 6.22 15.76 -14.36
C TYR A 62 5.10 14.88 -14.94
N PRO A 63 4.22 14.36 -14.08
CA PRO A 63 3.05 13.62 -14.55
C PRO A 63 2.06 14.51 -15.28
N SER A 64 1.19 13.89 -16.07
CA SER A 64 -0.01 14.48 -16.64
C SER A 64 -0.90 15.12 -15.58
N SER A 65 -1.86 15.94 -16.03
CA SER A 65 -2.84 16.53 -15.11
C SER A 65 -3.61 15.45 -14.35
N ALA A 66 -4.00 15.75 -13.10
CA ALA A 66 -4.82 14.84 -12.30
C ALA A 66 -6.14 14.50 -13.00
N ASP A 67 -6.69 15.42 -13.81
CA ASP A 67 -7.89 15.20 -14.61
C ASP A 67 -7.65 14.19 -15.75
N THR A 68 -6.48 14.22 -16.40
CA THR A 68 -6.06 13.24 -17.42
C THR A 68 -5.95 11.84 -16.81
N ILE A 69 -5.23 11.71 -15.69
CA ILE A 69 -5.01 10.41 -15.02
C ILE A 69 -6.34 9.87 -14.44
N THR A 70 -7.19 10.77 -13.91
CA THR A 70 -8.54 10.41 -13.45
C THR A 70 -9.42 9.95 -14.61
N ALA A 71 -9.41 10.65 -15.74
CA ALA A 71 -10.20 10.26 -16.93
C ALA A 71 -9.78 8.87 -17.46
N GLU A 72 -8.48 8.56 -17.46
CA GLU A 72 -7.96 7.25 -17.85
C GLU A 72 -8.49 6.14 -16.92
N LEU A 73 -8.29 6.29 -15.61
CA LEU A 73 -8.79 5.33 -14.61
C LEU A 73 -10.32 5.20 -14.69
N CYS A 74 -11.04 6.30 -14.96
CA CYS A 74 -12.49 6.31 -15.09
C CYS A 74 -12.98 5.57 -16.35
N GLY A 75 -12.24 5.62 -17.45
CA GLY A 75 -12.52 4.83 -18.65
C GLY A 75 -12.45 3.32 -18.37
N LEU A 76 -11.44 2.89 -17.62
CA LEU A 76 -11.28 1.50 -17.16
C LEU A 76 -12.37 1.06 -16.18
N LEU A 77 -12.72 1.92 -15.21
CA LEU A 77 -13.71 1.64 -14.17
C LEU A 77 -15.17 1.86 -14.61
N GLN A 78 -15.40 2.38 -15.82
CA GLN A 78 -16.72 2.81 -16.33
C GLN A 78 -17.41 3.82 -15.38
N LEU A 79 -16.63 4.77 -14.84
CA LEU A 79 -17.12 5.83 -13.94
C LEU A 79 -17.10 7.21 -14.64
N PRO A 80 -18.01 8.12 -14.28
CA PRO A 80 -17.93 9.52 -14.70
C PRO A 80 -16.81 10.27 -13.94
N PRO A 81 -15.81 10.88 -14.62
CA PRO A 81 -14.65 11.51 -13.96
C PRO A 81 -14.98 12.58 -12.92
N GLN A 82 -16.07 13.33 -13.13
CA GLN A 82 -16.52 14.36 -12.18
C GLN A 82 -16.91 13.81 -10.80
N CYS A 83 -17.23 12.52 -10.69
CA CYS A 83 -17.57 11.82 -9.45
C CYS A 83 -16.35 11.22 -8.73
N VAL A 84 -15.14 11.29 -9.31
CA VAL A 84 -13.94 10.66 -8.77
C VAL A 84 -12.95 11.70 -8.25
N ALA A 85 -12.22 11.38 -7.18
CA ALA A 85 -11.04 12.15 -6.76
C ALA A 85 -9.89 11.18 -6.46
N MET A 86 -8.81 11.25 -7.24
CA MET A 86 -7.61 10.44 -7.06
C MET A 86 -6.58 11.15 -6.16
N GLY A 87 -5.92 10.42 -5.26
CA GLY A 87 -4.87 10.93 -4.36
C GLY A 87 -3.75 9.93 -4.12
N ASN A 88 -2.79 10.28 -3.26
CA ASN A 88 -1.57 9.51 -2.93
C ASN A 88 -1.83 8.26 -2.04
N GLY A 89 -2.86 7.50 -2.41
CA GLY A 89 -3.40 6.36 -1.68
C GLY A 89 -4.52 6.77 -0.72
N SER A 90 -5.34 5.78 -0.37
CA SER A 90 -6.55 6.00 0.43
C SER A 90 -6.32 6.74 1.74
N THR A 91 -5.15 6.59 2.38
CA THR A 91 -4.79 7.33 3.62
C THR A 91 -4.82 8.86 3.47
N GLU A 92 -4.36 9.41 2.35
CA GLU A 92 -4.42 10.87 2.13
C GLU A 92 -5.87 11.34 2.00
N LEU A 93 -6.70 10.55 1.32
CA LEU A 93 -8.12 10.82 1.17
C LEU A 93 -8.86 10.70 2.51
N ILE A 94 -8.46 9.81 3.43
CA ILE A 94 -8.96 9.79 4.81
C ILE A 94 -8.64 11.12 5.52
N THR A 95 -7.42 11.62 5.40
CA THR A 95 -7.01 12.92 5.97
C THR A 95 -7.85 14.08 5.41
N TRP A 96 -8.12 14.11 4.10
CA TRP A 96 -8.99 15.14 3.51
C TRP A 96 -10.48 14.97 3.86
N ILE A 97 -10.99 13.75 3.97
CA ILE A 97 -12.35 13.48 4.48
C ILE A 97 -12.48 14.03 5.91
N ASP A 98 -11.48 13.76 6.76
CA ASP A 98 -11.44 14.21 8.16
C ASP A 98 -11.34 15.75 8.29
N HIS A 99 -10.59 16.43 7.43
CA HIS A 99 -10.48 17.90 7.47
C HIS A 99 -11.67 18.64 6.83
N LEU A 100 -12.39 18.04 5.87
CA LEU A 100 -13.37 18.75 5.04
C LEU A 100 -14.83 18.35 5.29
N LEU A 101 -15.06 17.13 5.77
CA LEU A 101 -16.39 16.50 5.84
C LEU A 101 -16.77 16.09 7.27
N VAL A 102 -15.81 15.60 8.08
CA VAL A 102 -16.04 15.35 9.50
C VAL A 102 -15.96 16.68 10.28
N ARG A 103 -16.95 16.97 11.13
CA ARG A 103 -16.98 18.21 11.93
C ARG A 103 -16.62 17.96 13.39
N GLU A 104 -17.51 17.27 14.10
CA GLU A 104 -17.40 17.06 15.56
C GLU A 104 -17.15 15.60 15.94
N SER A 105 -17.75 14.67 15.18
CA SER A 105 -17.84 13.26 15.59
C SER A 105 -17.93 12.29 14.42
N LEU A 106 -17.36 11.10 14.62
CA LEU A 106 -17.32 10.00 13.67
C LEU A 106 -17.54 8.68 14.40
N ALA A 107 -18.46 7.85 13.90
CA ALA A 107 -18.69 6.49 14.38
C ALA A 107 -17.91 5.49 13.52
N VAL A 108 -17.35 4.46 14.15
CA VAL A 108 -16.63 3.40 13.44
C VAL A 108 -16.68 2.07 14.21
N PRO A 109 -16.87 0.92 13.54
CA PRO A 109 -16.70 -0.39 14.16
C PRO A 109 -15.24 -0.64 14.59
N VAL A 110 -15.03 -1.38 15.67
CA VAL A 110 -13.69 -1.83 16.11
C VAL A 110 -13.70 -3.33 16.39
N PRO A 111 -12.67 -4.10 15.96
CA PRO A 111 -11.42 -3.65 15.36
C PRO A 111 -11.54 -3.26 13.88
N THR A 112 -10.75 -2.26 13.47
CA THR A 112 -10.76 -1.70 12.11
C THR A 112 -9.37 -1.23 11.68
N PHE A 113 -9.24 -0.56 10.52
CA PHE A 113 -8.03 0.09 10.08
C PHE A 113 -7.80 1.37 10.90
N GLY A 114 -6.69 1.42 11.64
CA GLY A 114 -6.41 2.48 12.63
C GLY A 114 -6.59 3.91 12.13
N ARG A 115 -6.35 4.22 10.84
CA ARG A 115 -6.58 5.58 10.35
C ARG A 115 -8.03 6.08 10.43
N TRP A 116 -9.02 5.22 10.63
CA TRP A 116 -10.40 5.64 10.95
C TRP A 116 -10.62 5.99 12.44
N THR A 117 -9.71 5.63 13.34
CA THR A 117 -9.68 6.09 14.74
C THR A 117 -8.65 7.20 14.94
N ASP A 118 -7.45 7.01 14.41
CA ASP A 118 -6.27 7.81 14.74
C ASP A 118 -6.37 9.22 14.15
N GLN A 119 -6.74 9.36 12.88
CA GLN A 119 -6.85 10.65 12.17
C GLN A 119 -7.87 11.61 12.83
N PRO A 120 -9.14 11.21 13.12
CA PRO A 120 -10.07 12.09 13.82
C PRO A 120 -9.64 12.38 15.28
N MET A 121 -8.94 11.47 15.96
CA MET A 121 -8.38 11.74 17.29
C MET A 121 -7.19 12.73 17.24
N GLU A 122 -6.30 12.59 16.25
CA GLU A 122 -5.18 13.51 15.94
C GLU A 122 -5.68 14.94 15.69
N THR A 123 -6.90 15.10 15.15
CA THR A 123 -7.55 16.39 14.90
C THR A 123 -8.60 16.80 15.95
N GLY A 124 -8.63 16.12 17.10
CA GLY A 124 -9.43 16.52 18.27
C GLY A 124 -10.94 16.22 18.20
N LYS A 125 -11.38 15.38 17.27
CA LYS A 125 -12.79 14.99 17.08
C LYS A 125 -13.18 13.79 17.95
N ARG A 126 -14.48 13.65 18.24
CA ARG A 126 -15.02 12.52 18.99
C ARG A 126 -15.09 11.27 18.10
N VAL A 127 -14.50 10.16 18.54
CA VAL A 127 -14.64 8.86 17.88
C VAL A 127 -15.54 7.95 18.70
N ASP A 128 -16.72 7.64 18.16
CA ASP A 128 -17.72 6.77 18.76
C ASP A 128 -17.51 5.33 18.26
N MET A 129 -16.79 4.52 19.05
CA MET A 129 -16.33 3.19 18.65
C MET A 129 -17.39 2.11 18.96
N PHE A 130 -17.83 1.38 17.93
CA PHE A 130 -18.79 0.27 18.05
C PHE A 130 -18.07 -1.09 18.13
N PRO A 131 -18.11 -1.81 19.27
CA PRO A 131 -17.31 -3.02 19.45
C PRO A 131 -17.91 -4.25 18.75
N LEU A 132 -17.22 -4.75 17.73
CA LEU A 132 -17.51 -6.02 17.07
C LEU A 132 -17.16 -7.19 18.00
N GLN A 133 -18.08 -8.13 18.18
CA GLN A 133 -17.94 -9.19 19.19
C GLN A 133 -17.27 -10.45 18.60
N GLU A 134 -16.24 -10.97 19.28
CA GLU A 134 -15.58 -12.24 18.90
C GLU A 134 -16.58 -13.40 18.85
N SER A 135 -17.55 -13.43 19.78
CA SER A 135 -18.61 -14.44 19.84
C SER A 135 -19.52 -14.46 18.61
N SER A 136 -19.60 -13.35 17.88
CA SER A 136 -20.32 -13.21 16.62
C SER A 136 -19.39 -13.28 15.40
N GLY A 137 -18.16 -13.77 15.57
CA GLY A 137 -17.15 -13.84 14.51
C GLY A 137 -16.65 -12.47 14.02
N PHE A 138 -16.80 -11.42 14.83
CA PHE A 138 -16.63 -10.00 14.45
C PHE A 138 -17.61 -9.50 13.38
N ALA A 139 -18.72 -10.20 13.12
CA ALA A 139 -19.75 -9.72 12.18
C ALA A 139 -20.33 -8.37 12.62
N LEU A 140 -20.47 -7.46 11.64
CA LEU A 140 -21.07 -6.14 11.83
C LEU A 140 -22.59 -6.19 11.59
N ASP A 141 -23.36 -6.11 12.67
CA ASP A 141 -24.79 -5.86 12.60
C ASP A 141 -25.03 -4.36 12.29
N LEU A 142 -25.51 -4.08 11.07
CA LEU A 142 -25.78 -2.73 10.60
C LEU A 142 -26.98 -2.07 11.28
N ALA A 143 -27.92 -2.84 11.84
CA ALA A 143 -29.07 -2.29 12.57
C ALA A 143 -28.65 -1.87 13.99
N GLN A 144 -27.91 -2.72 14.71
CA GLN A 144 -27.34 -2.35 16.02
C GLN A 144 -26.34 -1.19 15.89
N TYR A 145 -25.56 -1.15 14.81
CA TYR A 145 -24.65 -0.03 14.54
C TYR A 145 -25.40 1.27 14.19
N ALA A 146 -26.50 1.18 13.43
CA ALA A 146 -27.42 2.29 13.20
C ALA A 146 -28.00 2.85 14.51
N GLU A 147 -28.55 1.99 15.38
CA GLU A 147 -29.05 2.37 16.70
C GLU A 147 -27.98 3.04 17.56
N PHE A 148 -26.76 2.50 17.57
CA PHE A 148 -25.62 3.10 18.26
C PHE A 148 -25.29 4.51 17.74
N ILE A 149 -25.22 4.72 16.42
CA ILE A 149 -25.00 6.05 15.81
C ILE A 149 -26.05 7.05 16.29
N ARG A 150 -27.33 6.65 16.31
CA ARG A 150 -28.43 7.50 16.79
C ARG A 150 -28.32 7.80 18.28
N ALA A 151 -28.08 6.78 19.12
CA ALA A 151 -27.95 6.93 20.57
C ALA A 151 -26.74 7.78 20.99
N ARG A 152 -25.68 7.81 20.17
CA ARG A 152 -24.49 8.67 20.37
C ARG A 152 -24.63 10.07 19.78
N GLY A 153 -25.67 10.34 19.00
CA GLY A 153 -25.83 11.62 18.27
C GLY A 153 -24.69 11.88 17.29
N THR A 154 -24.12 10.83 16.70
CA THR A 154 -22.93 10.92 15.85
C THR A 154 -23.33 11.30 14.43
N ARG A 155 -22.56 12.19 13.79
CA ARG A 155 -22.94 12.80 12.50
C ARG A 155 -22.23 12.24 11.27
N VAL A 156 -21.15 11.47 11.47
CA VAL A 156 -20.47 10.71 10.41
C VAL A 156 -20.42 9.24 10.77
N ALA A 157 -20.68 8.34 9.81
CA ALA A 157 -20.52 6.90 9.98
C ALA A 157 -19.49 6.33 9.00
N VAL A 158 -18.66 5.39 9.47
CA VAL A 158 -17.71 4.64 8.63
C VAL A 158 -18.06 3.16 8.62
N VAL A 159 -17.98 2.51 7.46
CA VAL A 159 -18.05 1.06 7.27
C VAL A 159 -16.89 0.63 6.37
N CYS A 160 -16.03 -0.28 6.84
CA CYS A 160 -15.02 -0.91 5.98
C CYS A 160 -15.59 -2.23 5.43
N ASN A 161 -15.54 -2.44 4.11
CA ASN A 161 -16.11 -3.64 3.47
C ASN A 161 -15.23 -4.10 2.28
N PRO A 162 -14.49 -5.21 2.38
CA PRO A 162 -14.27 -6.05 3.56
C PRO A 162 -13.53 -5.30 4.68
N ASN A 163 -13.84 -5.59 5.94
CA ASN A 163 -13.17 -4.96 7.08
C ASN A 163 -11.76 -5.51 7.30
N ASN A 164 -10.93 -4.75 8.02
CA ASN A 164 -9.54 -5.05 8.33
C ASN A 164 -9.33 -4.80 9.83
N PRO A 165 -9.14 -5.82 10.68
CA PRO A 165 -8.26 -6.96 10.39
C PRO A 165 -8.97 -8.28 10.07
N ASP A 166 -10.25 -8.39 10.40
CA ASP A 166 -11.06 -9.62 10.38
C ASP A 166 -11.28 -10.18 8.97
N GLY A 167 -11.56 -9.31 8.00
CA GLY A 167 -11.88 -9.69 6.63
C GLY A 167 -13.38 -9.86 6.36
N GLY A 168 -14.22 -9.60 7.37
CA GLY A 168 -15.67 -9.71 7.30
C GLY A 168 -16.27 -8.83 6.21
N PHE A 169 -17.40 -9.29 5.66
CA PHE A 169 -18.01 -8.75 4.47
C PHE A 169 -19.50 -8.52 4.65
N LEU A 170 -20.00 -7.45 4.03
CA LEU A 170 -21.40 -7.08 3.97
C LEU A 170 -21.86 -7.11 2.52
N HIS A 171 -22.94 -7.85 2.26
CA HIS A 171 -23.60 -7.88 0.96
C HIS A 171 -24.07 -6.48 0.55
N LYS A 172 -23.94 -6.15 -0.75
CA LYS A 172 -24.26 -4.84 -1.32
C LYS A 172 -25.63 -4.32 -0.90
N HIS A 173 -26.66 -5.17 -0.92
CA HIS A 173 -28.03 -4.78 -0.55
C HIS A 173 -28.15 -4.27 0.90
N ALA A 174 -27.42 -4.88 1.84
CA ALA A 174 -27.43 -4.48 3.24
C ALA A 174 -26.68 -3.15 3.46
N VAL A 175 -25.58 -2.93 2.73
CA VAL A 175 -24.86 -1.64 2.73
C VAL A 175 -25.74 -0.52 2.15
N VAL A 176 -26.51 -0.80 1.09
CA VAL A 176 -27.48 0.15 0.52
C VAL A 176 -28.59 0.50 1.52
N GLN A 177 -29.20 -0.51 2.15
CA GLN A 177 -30.21 -0.29 3.21
C GLN A 177 -29.67 0.55 4.38
N PHE A 178 -28.41 0.34 4.78
CA PHE A 178 -27.76 1.17 5.80
C PHE A 178 -27.51 2.62 5.33
N MET A 179 -27.05 2.83 4.09
CA MET A 179 -26.90 4.19 3.52
C MET A 179 -28.25 4.94 3.47
N ASP A 180 -29.32 4.26 3.09
CA ASP A 180 -30.67 4.85 3.02
C ASP A 180 -31.22 5.15 4.41
N ALA A 181 -31.00 4.25 5.39
CA ALA A 181 -31.33 4.50 6.79
C ALA A 181 -30.49 5.60 7.46
N MET A 182 -29.37 6.00 6.84
CA MET A 182 -28.44 7.05 7.30
C MET A 182 -28.42 8.27 6.37
N ALA A 183 -29.44 8.45 5.51
CA ALA A 183 -29.51 9.52 4.53
C ALA A 183 -29.54 10.96 5.12
N ASP A 184 -29.85 11.11 6.40
CA ASP A 184 -29.79 12.40 7.12
C ASP A 184 -28.43 12.69 7.79
N LEU A 185 -27.46 11.76 7.80
CA LEU A 185 -26.13 12.00 8.36
C LEU A 185 -25.34 13.00 7.51
N ASP A 186 -24.40 13.72 8.13
CA ASP A 186 -23.50 14.65 7.42
C ASP A 186 -22.62 13.91 6.40
N LEU A 187 -22.22 12.67 6.72
CA LEU A 187 -21.43 11.80 5.86
C LEU A 187 -21.60 10.31 6.22
N VAL A 188 -21.69 9.44 5.21
CA VAL A 188 -21.46 7.99 5.31
C VAL A 188 -20.26 7.64 4.44
N VAL A 189 -19.26 6.96 5.01
CA VAL A 189 -18.06 6.51 4.29
C VAL A 189 -18.02 4.99 4.19
N ILE A 190 -17.87 4.47 2.98
CA ILE A 190 -17.67 3.04 2.72
C ILE A 190 -16.23 2.82 2.24
N ASP A 191 -15.37 2.23 3.06
CA ASP A 191 -13.98 1.90 2.69
C ASP A 191 -13.92 0.52 2.02
N GLU A 192 -14.03 0.53 0.70
CA GLU A 192 -13.99 -0.66 -0.18
C GLU A 192 -12.55 -1.07 -0.55
N SER A 193 -11.57 -0.65 0.25
CA SER A 193 -10.12 -0.88 0.16
C SER A 193 -9.61 -2.28 -0.22
N PHE A 194 -10.43 -3.33 -0.14
CA PHE A 194 -10.06 -4.72 -0.39
C PHE A 194 -11.12 -5.46 -1.23
N LEU A 195 -12.14 -4.77 -1.75
CA LEU A 195 -13.33 -5.39 -2.34
C LEU A 195 -13.02 -6.13 -3.66
N GLU A 196 -11.94 -5.81 -4.36
CA GLU A 196 -11.53 -6.53 -5.57
C GLU A 196 -11.12 -7.99 -5.25
N PHE A 197 -10.73 -8.28 -4.00
CA PHE A 197 -10.47 -9.65 -3.53
C PHE A 197 -11.75 -10.41 -3.13
N ALA A 198 -12.92 -9.76 -3.08
CA ALA A 198 -14.17 -10.44 -2.77
C ALA A 198 -14.60 -11.40 -3.90
N ASP A 199 -15.32 -12.46 -3.53
CA ASP A 199 -15.94 -13.47 -4.39
C ASP A 199 -17.35 -13.89 -3.91
N ALA A 200 -17.86 -13.31 -2.81
CA ALA A 200 -19.19 -13.59 -2.27
C ALA A 200 -20.36 -13.03 -3.11
N GLU A 201 -20.12 -12.01 -3.95
CA GLU A 201 -21.08 -11.45 -4.91
C GLU A 201 -20.36 -11.10 -6.22
N ALA A 202 -21.08 -11.06 -7.34
CA ALA A 202 -20.51 -10.67 -8.64
C ALA A 202 -20.24 -9.16 -8.75
N GLU A 203 -21.14 -8.33 -8.20
CA GLU A 203 -21.02 -6.87 -8.17
C GLU A 203 -21.17 -6.31 -6.74
N PRO A 204 -20.25 -6.60 -5.81
CA PRO A 204 -20.38 -6.22 -4.39
C PRO A 204 -20.27 -4.70 -4.13
N SER A 205 -19.98 -3.90 -5.17
CA SER A 205 -19.61 -2.48 -5.08
C SER A 205 -20.80 -1.54 -4.97
N VAL A 206 -20.71 -0.57 -4.06
CA VAL A 206 -21.66 0.55 -3.90
C VAL A 206 -21.20 1.88 -4.53
N VAL A 207 -20.14 1.89 -5.37
CA VAL A 207 -19.70 3.12 -6.08
C VAL A 207 -20.82 3.83 -6.86
N GLN A 208 -21.71 3.07 -7.50
CA GLN A 208 -22.85 3.62 -8.26
C GLN A 208 -23.85 4.32 -7.33
N GLU A 209 -24.12 3.72 -6.18
CA GLU A 209 -25.03 4.20 -5.14
C GLU A 209 -24.50 5.47 -4.46
N ALA A 210 -23.18 5.58 -4.32
CA ALA A 210 -22.49 6.75 -3.77
C ALA A 210 -22.54 7.99 -4.69
N MET A 211 -22.60 7.79 -6.01
CA MET A 211 -22.74 8.89 -6.97
C MET A 211 -24.13 9.53 -6.94
N LEU A 212 -25.15 8.80 -6.48
CA LEU A 212 -26.54 9.24 -6.40
C LEU A 212 -26.89 9.94 -5.07
N ARG A 213 -26.12 9.71 -4.00
CA ARG A 213 -26.44 10.19 -2.64
C ARG A 213 -25.63 11.45 -2.27
N PRO A 214 -26.24 12.47 -1.64
CA PRO A 214 -25.59 13.75 -1.36
C PRO A 214 -24.50 13.66 -0.28
N ASN A 215 -24.56 12.63 0.58
CA ASN A 215 -23.74 12.46 1.78
C ASN A 215 -22.89 11.17 1.79
N VAL A 216 -22.76 10.45 0.67
CA VAL A 216 -21.98 9.19 0.62
C VAL A 216 -20.63 9.39 -0.08
N VAL A 217 -19.59 8.80 0.49
CA VAL A 217 -18.26 8.66 -0.13
C VAL A 217 -17.82 7.20 -0.08
N VAL A 218 -17.40 6.65 -1.21
CA VAL A 218 -16.74 5.34 -1.30
C VAL A 218 -15.24 5.53 -1.48
N LEU A 219 -14.42 4.77 -0.77
CA LEU A 219 -12.95 4.87 -0.79
C LEU A 219 -12.31 3.58 -1.33
N ARG A 220 -11.34 3.72 -2.23
CA ARG A 220 -10.64 2.62 -2.94
C ARG A 220 -9.13 2.81 -2.93
N SER A 221 -8.38 1.70 -2.93
CA SER A 221 -6.97 1.70 -2.52
C SER A 221 -6.09 0.83 -3.44
N LEU A 222 -5.67 1.42 -4.56
CA LEU A 222 -5.02 0.74 -5.68
C LEU A 222 -3.64 0.14 -5.35
N GLY A 223 -2.92 0.71 -4.38
CA GLY A 223 -1.65 0.14 -3.92
C GLY A 223 -1.76 -1.28 -3.33
N LYS A 224 -2.96 -1.74 -2.95
CA LYS A 224 -3.21 -3.07 -2.36
C LYS A 224 -3.52 -4.11 -3.43
N ASN A 225 -4.54 -3.86 -4.24
CA ASN A 225 -5.04 -4.78 -5.27
C ASN A 225 -4.05 -4.94 -6.44
N PHE A 226 -3.23 -3.91 -6.72
CA PHE A 226 -2.12 -3.99 -7.68
C PHE A 226 -0.76 -4.34 -7.04
N GLY A 227 -0.69 -4.60 -5.73
CA GLY A 227 0.57 -4.92 -5.03
C GLY A 227 1.59 -3.76 -4.87
N LEU A 228 1.43 -2.67 -5.62
CA LEU A 228 2.36 -1.54 -5.72
C LEU A 228 2.21 -0.50 -4.59
N HIS A 229 2.33 -0.95 -3.34
CA HIS A 229 2.21 -0.10 -2.14
C HIS A 229 3.10 1.15 -2.16
N GLY A 230 4.30 1.03 -2.74
CA GLY A 230 5.31 2.10 -2.81
C GLY A 230 4.93 3.27 -3.73
N ILE A 231 4.09 3.05 -4.74
CA ILE A 231 3.71 4.06 -5.75
C ILE A 231 2.70 5.08 -5.19
N ARG A 232 2.06 4.79 -4.04
CA ARG A 232 1.13 5.72 -3.36
C ARG A 232 -0.02 6.21 -4.24
N PHE A 233 -1.04 5.37 -4.48
CA PHE A 233 -2.21 5.80 -5.26
C PHE A 233 -3.50 5.08 -4.85
N GLY A 234 -4.62 5.77 -5.08
CA GLY A 234 -5.97 5.38 -4.69
C GLY A 234 -6.97 6.49 -5.05
N TYR A 235 -8.25 6.24 -4.85
CA TYR A 235 -9.31 7.18 -5.24
C TYR A 235 -10.52 7.08 -4.32
N LEU A 236 -11.36 8.11 -4.34
CA LEU A 236 -12.73 8.05 -3.83
C LEU A 236 -13.73 8.26 -4.96
N VAL A 237 -14.95 7.77 -4.75
CA VAL A 237 -16.13 7.98 -5.59
C VAL A 237 -17.25 8.58 -4.74
N ALA A 238 -17.88 9.64 -5.22
CA ALA A 238 -19.01 10.30 -4.59
C ALA A 238 -19.84 11.04 -5.64
N ASN A 239 -20.93 11.69 -5.26
CA ASN A 239 -21.59 12.65 -6.15
C ASN A 239 -20.60 13.76 -6.61
N PRO A 240 -20.84 14.43 -7.76
CA PRO A 240 -19.89 15.39 -8.33
C PRO A 240 -19.51 16.56 -7.41
N ALA A 241 -20.41 16.97 -6.50
CA ALA A 241 -20.16 18.07 -5.58
C ALA A 241 -19.23 17.66 -4.42
N LEU A 242 -19.44 16.49 -3.80
CA LEU A 242 -18.52 15.96 -2.79
C LEU A 242 -17.15 15.62 -3.39
N ALA A 243 -17.13 14.93 -4.54
CA ALA A 243 -15.87 14.62 -5.23
C ALA A 243 -15.12 15.91 -5.64
N GLY A 244 -15.85 16.92 -6.13
CA GLY A 244 -15.30 18.24 -6.43
C GLY A 244 -14.70 18.94 -5.21
N ARG A 245 -15.38 18.93 -4.05
CA ARG A 245 -14.88 19.52 -2.79
C ARG A 245 -13.58 18.89 -2.30
N VAL A 246 -13.36 17.59 -2.54
CA VAL A 246 -12.08 16.95 -2.23
C VAL A 246 -11.03 17.28 -3.30
N ARG A 247 -11.37 17.17 -4.60
CA ARG A 247 -10.44 17.53 -5.70
C ARG A 247 -9.89 18.95 -5.57
N SER A 248 -10.70 19.92 -5.13
CA SER A 248 -10.25 21.31 -4.96
C SER A 248 -9.21 21.53 -3.86
N MET A 249 -9.04 20.58 -2.94
CA MET A 249 -8.11 20.66 -1.82
C MET A 249 -6.84 19.82 -2.02
N LEU A 250 -6.83 18.90 -2.99
CA LEU A 250 -5.65 18.11 -3.33
C LEU A 250 -4.55 19.00 -3.93
N PRO A 251 -3.27 18.76 -3.61
CA PRO A 251 -2.15 19.50 -4.20
C PRO A 251 -2.13 19.48 -5.74
N LYS A 252 -1.50 20.49 -6.35
CA LYS A 252 -1.11 20.40 -7.76
C LYS A 252 0.08 19.44 -7.89
N TRP A 253 0.08 18.64 -8.97
CA TRP A 253 1.03 17.52 -9.16
C TRP A 253 1.05 16.51 -8.00
N ASN A 254 -0.11 16.29 -7.35
CA ASN A 254 -0.22 15.35 -6.23
C ASN A 254 0.04 13.89 -6.66
N LEU A 255 -0.68 13.42 -7.68
CA LEU A 255 -0.38 12.12 -8.30
C LEU A 255 1.01 12.15 -8.91
N ASN A 256 1.73 11.05 -8.76
CA ASN A 256 3.11 10.89 -9.25
C ASN A 256 3.17 10.08 -10.56
N SER A 257 4.27 10.22 -11.30
CA SER A 257 4.45 9.63 -12.63
C SER A 257 4.43 8.10 -12.66
N PHE A 258 4.77 7.43 -11.55
CA PHE A 258 4.60 5.97 -11.43
C PHE A 258 3.12 5.58 -11.36
N ALA A 259 2.29 6.36 -10.64
CA ALA A 259 0.85 6.12 -10.55
C ALA A 259 0.16 6.34 -11.91
N GLU A 260 0.58 7.35 -12.67
CA GLU A 260 0.15 7.56 -14.06
C GLU A 260 0.51 6.36 -14.95
N HIS A 261 1.79 5.98 -14.99
CA HIS A 261 2.26 4.91 -15.88
C HIS A 261 1.53 3.58 -15.61
N VAL A 262 1.30 3.22 -14.35
CA VAL A 262 0.50 2.04 -13.99
C VAL A 262 -0.96 2.19 -14.43
N VAL A 263 -1.59 3.35 -14.22
CA VAL A 263 -2.99 3.57 -14.64
C VAL A 263 -3.16 3.42 -16.15
N PHE A 264 -2.20 3.90 -16.95
CA PHE A 264 -2.23 3.75 -18.41
C PHE A 264 -1.98 2.31 -18.86
N MET A 265 -1.06 1.59 -18.20
CA MET A 265 -0.70 0.18 -18.44
C MET A 265 -1.87 -0.79 -18.21
N LEU A 266 -2.82 -0.46 -17.32
CA LEU A 266 -3.99 -1.32 -17.03
C LEU A 266 -4.89 -1.60 -18.24
N ARG A 267 -4.89 -0.76 -19.28
CA ARG A 267 -5.63 -1.02 -20.53
C ARG A 267 -5.16 -2.29 -21.23
N GLU A 268 -3.87 -2.57 -21.18
CA GLU A 268 -3.24 -3.65 -21.94
C GLU A 268 -3.17 -4.94 -21.11
N HIS A 269 -3.07 -4.83 -19.77
CA HIS A 269 -2.89 -5.94 -18.84
C HIS A 269 -4.11 -6.26 -17.96
N GLY A 270 -5.32 -5.90 -18.41
CA GLY A 270 -6.57 -6.15 -17.67
C GLY A 270 -6.86 -7.64 -17.43
N ALA A 271 -6.40 -8.53 -18.32
CA ALA A 271 -6.57 -9.97 -18.21
C ALA A 271 -5.67 -10.57 -17.11
N GLU A 272 -4.41 -10.16 -17.05
CA GLU A 272 -3.44 -10.54 -16.03
C GLU A 272 -3.85 -10.00 -14.65
N TYR A 273 -4.39 -8.77 -14.61
CA TYR A 273 -4.98 -8.25 -13.38
C TYR A 273 -6.14 -9.12 -12.89
N ALA A 274 -7.12 -9.45 -13.74
CA ALA A 274 -8.24 -10.32 -13.36
C ALA A 274 -7.75 -11.71 -12.90
N GLN A 275 -6.80 -12.31 -13.64
CA GLN A 275 -6.20 -13.60 -13.29
C GLN A 275 -5.45 -13.55 -11.95
N SER A 276 -4.78 -12.44 -11.62
CA SER A 276 -4.09 -12.25 -10.34
C SER A 276 -5.08 -12.27 -9.17
N LEU A 277 -6.24 -11.60 -9.29
CA LEU A 277 -7.29 -11.61 -8.27
C LEU A 277 -7.88 -13.02 -8.08
N HIS A 278 -8.12 -13.75 -9.17
CA HIS A 278 -8.57 -15.15 -9.12
C HIS A 278 -7.57 -16.05 -8.40
N GLN A 279 -6.27 -15.83 -8.58
CA GLN A 279 -5.23 -16.58 -7.89
C GLN A 279 -5.14 -16.23 -6.40
N VAL A 280 -5.31 -14.96 -6.00
CA VAL A 280 -5.43 -14.57 -4.58
C VAL A 280 -6.67 -15.18 -3.91
N ARG A 281 -7.83 -15.17 -4.59
CA ARG A 281 -9.08 -15.78 -4.08
C ARG A 281 -8.90 -17.28 -3.82
N ARG A 282 -8.28 -18.02 -4.75
CA ARG A 282 -7.94 -19.44 -4.57
C ARG A 282 -6.99 -19.64 -3.38
N ASP A 283 -5.86 -18.94 -3.35
CA ASP A 283 -4.83 -19.14 -2.33
C ASP A 283 -5.32 -18.72 -0.93
N ARG A 284 -6.30 -17.82 -0.83
CA ARG A 284 -7.03 -17.52 0.43
C ARG A 284 -7.73 -18.75 0.99
N LEU A 285 -8.45 -19.51 0.15
CA LEU A 285 -9.17 -20.72 0.57
C LEU A 285 -8.19 -21.83 0.96
N ASP A 286 -7.15 -22.06 0.15
CA ASP A 286 -6.07 -23.01 0.46
C ASP A 286 -5.37 -22.69 1.78
N MET A 287 -5.04 -21.42 2.00
CA MET A 287 -4.38 -20.94 3.22
C MET A 287 -5.29 -21.05 4.44
N SER A 288 -6.60 -20.75 4.29
CA SER A 288 -7.59 -20.90 5.36
C SER A 288 -7.73 -22.34 5.81
N GLY A 289 -7.84 -23.29 4.88
CA GLY A 289 -7.89 -24.73 5.19
C GLY A 289 -6.63 -25.21 5.92
N ARG A 290 -5.44 -24.83 5.44
CA ARG A 290 -4.15 -25.23 6.04
C ARG A 290 -3.93 -24.63 7.43
N LEU A 291 -4.34 -23.39 7.67
CA LEU A 291 -4.28 -22.79 9.00
C LEU A 291 -5.31 -23.42 9.94
N SER A 292 -6.52 -23.74 9.45
CA SER A 292 -7.57 -24.37 10.25
C SER A 292 -7.23 -25.80 10.72
N SER A 293 -6.26 -26.47 10.10
CA SER A 293 -5.74 -27.76 10.61
C SER A 293 -4.77 -27.64 11.80
N LEU A 294 -4.37 -26.43 12.23
CA LEU A 294 -3.45 -26.23 13.36
C LEU A 294 -4.20 -26.26 14.72
N PRO A 295 -3.86 -27.16 15.66
CA PRO A 295 -4.63 -27.35 16.90
C PRO A 295 -4.84 -26.08 17.74
N GLY A 296 -6.11 -25.75 18.02
CA GLY A 296 -6.49 -24.58 18.83
C GLY A 296 -6.35 -23.23 18.13
N LEU A 297 -5.90 -23.20 16.88
CA LEU A 297 -5.93 -22.02 16.03
C LEU A 297 -7.38 -21.81 15.53
N THR A 298 -7.83 -20.56 15.43
CA THR A 298 -9.17 -20.24 14.88
C THR A 298 -9.02 -19.22 13.78
N VAL A 299 -9.38 -19.59 12.55
CA VAL A 299 -9.34 -18.73 11.36
C VAL A 299 -10.74 -18.17 11.12
N TYR A 300 -10.85 -16.86 10.91
CA TYR A 300 -12.11 -16.20 10.60
C TYR A 300 -12.31 -16.11 9.08
N PRO A 301 -13.55 -16.27 8.56
CA PRO A 301 -13.85 -16.08 7.15
C PRO A 301 -13.47 -14.68 6.67
N SER A 302 -12.96 -14.57 5.43
CA SER A 302 -12.49 -13.30 4.88
C SER A 302 -12.82 -13.16 3.40
N GLN A 303 -13.09 -11.93 2.99
CA GLN A 303 -13.22 -11.49 1.60
C GLN A 303 -12.07 -10.55 1.17
N GLY A 304 -11.13 -10.22 2.06
CA GLY A 304 -9.90 -9.49 1.73
C GLY A 304 -8.75 -10.41 1.29
N ASN A 305 -7.57 -9.85 1.02
CA ASN A 305 -6.32 -10.60 0.75
C ASN A 305 -5.54 -10.98 2.03
N PHE A 306 -6.25 -11.28 3.11
CA PHE A 306 -5.67 -11.66 4.39
C PHE A 306 -6.69 -12.49 5.19
N LEU A 307 -6.19 -13.24 6.17
CA LEU A 307 -6.99 -13.99 7.14
C LEU A 307 -6.72 -13.45 8.53
N PHE A 308 -7.76 -13.27 9.33
CA PHE A 308 -7.65 -13.01 10.76
C PHE A 308 -7.65 -14.32 11.51
N VAL A 309 -6.77 -14.42 12.51
CA VAL A 309 -6.45 -15.68 13.16
C VAL A 309 -6.28 -15.46 14.65
N ARG A 310 -7.08 -16.15 15.46
CA ARG A 310 -6.88 -16.22 16.91
C ARG A 310 -6.03 -17.42 17.27
N LEU A 311 -4.94 -17.15 17.98
CA LEU A 311 -3.98 -18.10 18.52
C LEU A 311 -4.60 -19.04 19.58
N PRO A 312 -3.95 -20.18 19.87
CA PRO A 312 -4.32 -21.04 21.00
C PRO A 312 -4.36 -20.29 22.35
N VAL A 313 -4.93 -20.94 23.37
CA VAL A 313 -4.89 -20.41 24.74
C VAL A 313 -3.44 -20.44 25.25
N GLY A 314 -2.98 -19.35 25.85
CA GLY A 314 -1.60 -19.20 26.35
C GLY A 314 -0.55 -18.78 25.30
N ALA A 315 -0.94 -18.60 24.04
CA ALA A 315 -0.03 -18.14 22.98
C ALA A 315 -0.19 -16.63 22.70
N GLU A 316 0.83 -15.85 23.03
CA GLU A 316 0.87 -14.39 22.84
C GLU A 316 1.40 -14.00 21.46
N GLY A 317 0.68 -13.16 20.72
CA GLY A 317 0.97 -12.82 19.33
C GLY A 317 2.25 -12.02 19.12
N THR A 318 2.73 -11.28 20.12
CA THR A 318 4.04 -10.63 20.10
C THR A 318 5.17 -11.66 20.15
N VAL A 319 5.05 -12.66 21.02
CA VAL A 319 6.01 -13.77 21.13
C VAL A 319 5.98 -14.62 19.87
N VAL A 320 4.79 -14.94 19.33
CA VAL A 320 4.67 -15.67 18.05
C VAL A 320 5.28 -14.87 16.90
N ARG A 321 5.01 -13.56 16.80
CA ARG A 321 5.62 -12.68 15.79
C ARG A 321 7.15 -12.70 15.87
N ASP A 322 7.69 -12.49 17.07
CA ASP A 322 9.13 -12.34 17.25
C ASP A 322 9.86 -13.67 16.97
N ARG A 323 9.30 -14.81 17.40
CA ARG A 323 9.84 -16.14 17.07
C ARG A 323 9.70 -16.49 15.59
N MET A 324 8.56 -16.23 14.95
CA MET A 324 8.39 -16.45 13.50
C MET A 324 9.40 -15.64 12.67
N LEU A 325 9.75 -14.43 13.13
CA LEU A 325 10.72 -13.57 12.48
C LEU A 325 12.17 -14.04 12.70
N THR A 326 12.54 -14.45 13.91
CA THR A 326 13.93 -14.84 14.24
C THR A 326 14.26 -16.30 13.91
N GLU A 327 13.33 -17.24 14.12
CA GLU A 327 13.55 -18.69 13.92
C GLU A 327 13.21 -19.14 12.49
N HIS A 328 12.32 -18.43 11.79
CA HIS A 328 11.81 -18.84 10.47
C HIS A 328 11.91 -17.78 9.38
N ARG A 329 12.33 -16.54 9.72
CA ARG A 329 12.43 -15.39 8.80
C ARG A 329 11.09 -15.06 8.13
N ILE A 330 10.00 -15.05 8.92
CA ILE A 330 8.63 -14.76 8.48
C ILE A 330 8.06 -13.62 9.33
N LEU A 331 7.66 -12.52 8.68
CA LEU A 331 7.05 -11.37 9.33
C LEU A 331 5.52 -11.51 9.33
N VAL A 332 4.89 -11.59 10.51
CA VAL A 332 3.42 -11.66 10.67
C VAL A 332 2.87 -10.40 11.36
N ARG A 333 1.64 -9.97 11.02
CA ARG A 333 1.00 -8.84 11.72
C ARG A 333 0.28 -9.33 12.98
N GLU A 334 0.98 -9.29 14.10
CA GLU A 334 0.36 -9.21 15.44
C GLU A 334 -0.75 -8.13 15.46
N CYS A 335 -1.85 -8.32 16.19
CA CYS A 335 -3.00 -7.41 16.16
C CYS A 335 -3.52 -6.97 17.54
N GLY A 336 -2.83 -7.24 18.64
CA GLY A 336 -3.22 -6.78 19.99
C GLY A 336 -3.08 -5.28 20.21
N ASN A 337 -2.28 -4.57 19.40
CA ASN A 337 -2.27 -3.11 19.39
C ASN A 337 -3.38 -2.46 18.54
N LYS A 338 -4.37 -3.22 18.06
CA LYS A 338 -5.62 -2.67 17.51
C LYS A 338 -6.66 -2.52 18.61
N ILE A 339 -7.34 -1.37 18.65
CA ILE A 339 -8.54 -1.17 19.46
C ILE A 339 -9.59 -2.21 19.05
N GLY A 340 -10.28 -2.83 20.01
CA GLY A 340 -11.25 -3.92 19.77
C GLY A 340 -10.64 -5.31 19.52
N SER A 341 -9.32 -5.46 19.68
CA SER A 341 -8.59 -6.72 19.50
C SER A 341 -7.85 -7.12 20.79
N SER A 342 -7.17 -8.27 20.80
CA SER A 342 -6.26 -8.69 21.88
C SER A 342 -4.97 -9.29 21.34
N SER A 343 -3.95 -9.45 22.20
CA SER A 343 -2.64 -10.00 21.86
C SER A 343 -2.69 -11.41 21.27
N ARG A 344 -3.78 -12.16 21.49
CA ARG A 344 -4.00 -13.48 20.89
C ARG A 344 -4.36 -13.46 19.40
N PHE A 345 -4.42 -12.29 18.75
CA PHE A 345 -4.79 -12.18 17.33
C PHE A 345 -3.61 -11.85 16.41
N LEU A 346 -3.56 -12.54 15.27
CA LEU A 346 -2.73 -12.22 14.12
C LEU A 346 -3.62 -11.91 12.90
N ARG A 347 -3.11 -11.08 11.98
CA ARG A 347 -3.59 -10.98 10.59
C ARG A 347 -2.48 -11.50 9.69
N LEU A 348 -2.80 -12.46 8.83
CA LEU A 348 -1.85 -13.14 7.95
C LEU A 348 -2.27 -12.90 6.49
N VAL A 349 -1.40 -12.24 5.73
CA VAL A 349 -1.65 -11.88 4.32
C VAL A 349 -1.64 -13.12 3.43
N VAL A 350 -2.51 -13.16 2.42
CA VAL A 350 -2.55 -14.25 1.45
C VAL A 350 -1.31 -14.20 0.57
N ARG A 351 -0.58 -15.32 0.52
CA ARG A 351 0.70 -15.50 -0.18
C ARG A 351 0.67 -16.78 -1.00
N PRO A 352 1.58 -16.95 -1.98
CA PRO A 352 1.66 -18.19 -2.76
C PRO A 352 1.87 -19.43 -1.89
N GLN A 353 1.34 -20.58 -2.33
CA GLN A 353 1.42 -21.87 -1.61
C GLN A 353 2.83 -22.28 -1.10
N VAL A 354 3.94 -21.81 -1.71
CA VAL A 354 5.30 -22.05 -1.20
C VAL A 354 5.57 -21.30 0.11
N ASP A 355 5.16 -20.03 0.21
CA ASP A 355 5.27 -19.23 1.42
C ASP A 355 4.28 -19.73 2.49
N VAL A 356 3.06 -20.10 2.10
CA VAL A 356 2.06 -20.63 3.03
C VAL A 356 2.52 -21.95 3.68
N ARG A 357 3.21 -22.83 2.94
CA ARG A 357 3.84 -24.03 3.52
C ARG A 357 4.91 -23.67 4.55
N ARG A 358 5.72 -22.63 4.30
CA ARG A 358 6.73 -22.13 5.27
C ARG A 358 6.07 -21.52 6.51
N LEU A 359 5.02 -20.72 6.33
CA LEU A 359 4.22 -20.14 7.42
C LEU A 359 3.64 -21.23 8.33
N VAL A 360 2.94 -22.21 7.76
CA VAL A 360 2.31 -23.29 8.54
C VAL A 360 3.37 -24.12 9.27
N SER A 361 4.45 -24.51 8.58
CA SER A 361 5.59 -25.21 9.18
C SER A 361 6.26 -24.43 10.31
N GLY A 362 6.29 -23.09 10.23
CA GLY A 362 6.81 -22.24 11.29
C GLY A 362 5.86 -22.14 12.48
N LEU A 363 4.57 -21.90 12.22
CA LEU A 363 3.54 -21.84 13.27
C LEU A 363 3.44 -23.16 14.04
N GLU A 364 3.60 -24.32 13.39
CA GLU A 364 3.71 -25.62 14.07
C GLU A 364 4.82 -25.64 15.12
N GLN A 365 6.04 -25.23 14.74
CA GLN A 365 7.22 -25.26 15.61
C GLN A 365 7.16 -24.18 16.69
N VAL A 366 6.62 -23.00 16.39
CA VAL A 366 6.46 -21.90 17.35
C VAL A 366 5.37 -22.20 18.38
N LEU A 367 4.22 -22.76 17.97
CA LEU A 367 3.07 -22.99 18.86
C LEU A 367 3.11 -24.32 19.63
N TYR A 368 3.70 -25.38 19.05
CA TYR A 368 3.65 -26.73 19.63
C TYR A 368 5.03 -27.36 19.90
N GLY A 369 6.11 -26.70 19.47
CA GLY A 369 7.48 -27.19 19.59
C GLY A 369 7.80 -28.36 18.64
N THR A 370 9.08 -28.75 18.61
CA THR A 370 9.58 -29.87 17.78
C THR A 370 9.10 -31.25 18.22
N SER A 371 8.37 -31.34 19.35
CA SER A 371 7.85 -32.60 19.91
C SER A 371 6.73 -33.26 19.08
N ARG A 372 6.30 -32.64 17.96
CA ARG A 372 5.36 -33.22 17.00
C ARG A 372 5.86 -33.12 15.55
N ARG A 373 6.92 -33.85 15.20
CA ARG A 373 7.13 -34.31 13.81
C ARG A 373 7.52 -35.78 13.73
N GLY A 374 6.59 -36.59 13.22
CA GLY A 374 6.97 -37.57 12.20
C GLY A 374 7.23 -36.81 10.89
N ALA A 375 8.23 -37.25 10.13
CA ALA A 375 8.66 -36.68 8.84
C ALA A 375 8.97 -35.16 8.82
N ALA A 376 10.25 -34.81 8.81
CA ALA A 376 10.66 -33.53 8.24
C ALA A 376 10.36 -33.52 6.73
N VAL A 377 9.81 -32.41 6.22
CA VAL A 377 9.73 -32.19 4.77
C VAL A 377 11.16 -31.98 4.26
N PRO A 378 11.66 -32.75 3.29
CA PRO A 378 13.01 -32.57 2.79
C PRO A 378 13.13 -31.25 2.01
N GLU A 379 14.26 -30.57 2.14
CA GLU A 379 14.69 -29.61 1.12
C GLU A 379 14.89 -30.36 -0.19
N GLN A 380 14.08 -30.04 -1.21
CA GLN A 380 14.34 -30.52 -2.56
C GLN A 380 15.44 -29.67 -3.20
N ALA A 381 16.47 -30.34 -3.70
CA ALA A 381 17.61 -29.71 -4.35
C ALA A 381 17.19 -28.88 -5.58
N THR A 382 18.08 -27.97 -5.96
CA THR A 382 17.92 -26.99 -7.04
C THR A 382 17.40 -27.61 -8.34
N GLY A 383 16.18 -27.22 -8.75
CA GLY A 383 15.59 -27.53 -10.05
C GLY A 383 14.61 -26.44 -10.48
N THR A 384 14.83 -25.85 -11.66
CA THR A 384 13.94 -24.87 -12.33
C THR A 384 13.38 -23.76 -11.41
N GLY A 385 14.26 -22.92 -10.86
CA GLY A 385 13.87 -21.74 -10.10
C GLY A 385 13.40 -20.58 -10.99
N TYR A 386 12.27 -19.97 -10.66
CA TYR A 386 11.80 -18.71 -11.27
C TYR A 386 12.66 -17.56 -10.72
N SER A 387 13.56 -17.00 -11.54
CA SER A 387 14.59 -16.07 -11.06
C SER A 387 14.04 -14.66 -10.83
N SER A 388 14.00 -14.19 -9.59
CA SER A 388 13.93 -12.74 -9.33
C SER A 388 15.23 -12.07 -9.80
N GLY A 389 15.11 -10.87 -10.39
CA GLY A 389 16.20 -10.21 -11.13
C GLY A 389 17.47 -9.84 -10.34
N THR A 390 17.48 -9.99 -9.01
CA THR A 390 18.66 -9.73 -8.16
C THR A 390 19.87 -10.59 -8.54
N ALA A 391 19.68 -11.86 -8.90
CA ALA A 391 20.77 -12.79 -9.20
C ALA A 391 21.57 -12.48 -10.49
N ALA A 392 21.12 -11.51 -11.28
CA ALA A 392 21.86 -10.96 -12.42
C ALA A 392 22.81 -9.82 -12.00
N VAL A 393 22.44 -9.04 -10.97
CA VAL A 393 23.21 -7.88 -10.49
C VAL A 393 24.46 -8.33 -9.75
N ASP A 394 24.35 -9.30 -8.84
CA ASP A 394 25.49 -9.82 -8.07
C ASP A 394 26.59 -10.40 -8.97
N ARG A 395 26.21 -10.95 -10.13
CA ARG A 395 27.16 -11.51 -11.11
C ARG A 395 27.96 -10.39 -11.80
N LEU A 396 27.29 -9.30 -12.21
CA LEU A 396 27.91 -8.15 -12.86
C LEU A 396 28.83 -7.35 -11.92
N VAL A 397 28.50 -7.29 -10.62
CA VAL A 397 29.31 -6.62 -9.58
C VAL A 397 30.53 -7.46 -9.18
N SER A 398 30.45 -8.79 -9.28
CA SER A 398 31.57 -9.71 -9.02
C SER A 398 32.64 -9.64 -10.11
N GLU A 399 32.26 -9.41 -11.36
CA GLU A 399 33.18 -9.40 -12.51
C GLU A 399 33.98 -8.09 -12.67
N THR A 400 33.69 -7.04 -11.89
CA THR A 400 34.25 -5.69 -12.07
C THR A 400 35.19 -5.21 -10.95
N ASN A 401 35.39 -5.98 -9.87
CA ASN A 401 36.25 -5.62 -8.73
C ASN A 401 37.37 -6.66 -8.50
N GLY A 402 38.39 -6.74 -9.37
CA GLY A 402 39.38 -7.82 -9.25
C GLY A 402 40.73 -7.74 -9.97
N ALA A 403 41.12 -6.64 -10.63
CA ALA A 403 42.45 -6.50 -11.25
C ALA A 403 43.01 -5.08 -11.12
N GLY A 404 44.27 -4.95 -10.69
CA GLY A 404 44.87 -3.66 -10.29
C GLY A 404 45.56 -2.88 -11.41
N MET A 405 45.70 -1.57 -11.18
CA MET A 405 46.52 -0.66 -12.00
C MET A 405 48.00 -1.08 -12.05
N GLY A 406 48.62 -0.99 -13.23
CA GLY A 406 50.04 -1.24 -13.41
C GLY A 406 50.65 -0.51 -14.62
N GLY A 407 51.36 0.60 -14.37
CA GLY A 407 52.37 1.15 -15.27
C GLY A 407 51.89 1.91 -16.52
N LEU A 408 51.62 3.22 -16.38
CA LEU A 408 51.72 4.15 -17.51
C LEU A 408 53.20 4.52 -17.75
N ALA A 409 53.75 4.10 -18.88
CA ALA A 409 55.03 4.58 -19.40
C ALA A 409 54.96 4.65 -20.93
N ALA A 410 55.44 5.75 -21.51
CA ALA A 410 55.27 6.05 -22.93
C ALA A 410 56.52 5.73 -23.76
N GLN A 411 56.31 5.32 -25.01
CA GLN A 411 57.13 5.80 -26.14
C GLN A 411 56.39 5.61 -27.48
N ALA A 412 56.80 6.36 -28.50
CA ALA A 412 56.09 6.48 -29.76
C ALA A 412 56.96 6.09 -30.97
N ALA A 413 56.41 5.25 -31.85
CA ALA A 413 56.76 5.09 -33.26
C ALA A 413 55.61 4.32 -33.96
N GLY A 414 55.25 4.57 -35.22
CA GLY A 414 55.72 5.61 -36.14
C GLY A 414 55.42 5.24 -37.59
N ALA A 415 54.55 6.00 -38.28
CA ALA A 415 54.04 5.77 -39.65
C ALA A 415 53.21 4.46 -39.84
N GLY A 416 52.30 4.37 -40.83
CA GLY A 416 51.75 5.42 -41.70
C GLY A 416 51.06 4.88 -42.98
N ALA A 417 50.35 5.78 -43.67
CA ALA A 417 49.88 5.70 -45.07
C ALA A 417 48.69 4.76 -45.45
N VAL A 418 47.82 5.30 -46.35
CA VAL A 418 46.78 4.75 -47.28
C VAL A 418 46.40 3.24 -47.30
N GLY A 419 45.20 2.83 -47.75
CA GLY A 419 44.01 3.58 -48.25
C GLY A 419 43.25 2.82 -49.37
N PHE A 420 41.91 2.97 -49.44
CA PHE A 420 40.95 2.51 -50.51
C PHE A 420 40.89 1.03 -50.94
N ALA A 421 39.69 0.43 -50.94
CA ALA A 421 39.01 -0.24 -52.09
C ALA A 421 37.77 -1.06 -51.65
N ALA A 422 36.88 -1.45 -52.58
CA ALA A 422 35.68 -2.27 -52.30
C ALA A 422 35.17 -3.07 -53.54
N ALA A 423 34.37 -4.12 -53.29
CA ALA A 423 33.59 -4.95 -54.25
C ALA A 423 34.41 -5.85 -55.24
N PRO A 424 33.83 -6.77 -56.07
CA PRO A 424 32.40 -7.04 -56.32
C PRO A 424 31.90 -8.53 -56.55
N SER A 425 30.56 -8.69 -56.56
CA SER A 425 29.68 -9.48 -57.48
C SER A 425 29.63 -11.04 -57.64
N ALA A 426 28.38 -11.57 -57.54
CA ALA A 426 27.64 -12.49 -58.46
C ALA A 426 27.85 -14.05 -58.49
N GLY A 427 26.77 -14.81 -58.81
CA GLY A 427 26.85 -16.20 -59.36
C GLY A 427 25.73 -17.23 -59.06
N THR A 428 24.86 -17.51 -60.04
CA THR A 428 23.71 -18.46 -60.12
C THR A 428 23.89 -20.00 -59.91
N GLY A 429 22.99 -20.66 -59.14
CA GLY A 429 22.02 -21.71 -59.61
C GLY A 429 22.27 -23.26 -59.63
N VAL A 430 21.33 -24.05 -59.01
CA VAL A 430 20.81 -25.41 -59.43
C VAL A 430 21.75 -26.65 -59.19
N PRO A 431 21.35 -27.98 -59.08
CA PRO A 431 20.10 -28.74 -59.38
C PRO A 431 19.50 -29.67 -58.24
N LEU A 432 19.33 -31.01 -58.45
CA LEU A 432 18.55 -32.05 -57.71
C LEU A 432 19.16 -33.48 -57.86
N PRO A 433 18.97 -34.45 -56.91
CA PRO A 433 18.02 -35.61 -57.02
C PRO A 433 17.40 -36.04 -55.63
N ALA A 434 16.51 -37.02 -55.37
CA ALA A 434 15.89 -38.23 -56.00
C ALA A 434 16.63 -39.60 -55.81
N ALA A 435 16.01 -40.80 -55.56
CA ALA A 435 14.66 -41.24 -55.11
C ALA A 435 14.59 -42.79 -54.79
N ALA A 436 13.43 -43.32 -54.31
CA ALA A 436 12.97 -44.75 -54.20
C ALA A 436 13.58 -45.70 -53.11
N SER A 437 13.10 -46.93 -52.78
CA SER A 437 11.77 -47.60 -52.61
C SER A 437 11.91 -49.09 -52.20
N THR A 438 11.01 -49.71 -51.37
CA THR A 438 10.77 -51.20 -51.31
C THR A 438 9.49 -51.60 -50.50
N VAL A 439 9.04 -52.88 -50.60
CA VAL A 439 7.72 -53.41 -50.13
C VAL A 439 7.78 -54.88 -49.63
N THR A 440 6.99 -55.26 -48.61
CA THR A 440 6.43 -56.62 -48.27
C THR A 440 5.50 -56.51 -47.02
N ALA A 441 4.82 -57.56 -46.52
CA ALA A 441 3.62 -58.25 -47.05
C ALA A 441 2.81 -58.92 -45.89
N ASP A 442 1.52 -59.22 -46.10
CA ASP A 442 0.52 -59.78 -45.13
C ASP A 442 0.65 -61.33 -44.94
N PRO A 443 -0.11 -62.12 -44.10
CA PRO A 443 -1.60 -62.04 -43.94
C PRO A 443 -2.31 -62.52 -42.62
N ALA A 444 -3.63 -62.25 -42.57
CA ALA A 444 -4.77 -63.15 -42.21
C ALA A 444 -5.48 -63.13 -40.81
N GLY A 445 -6.78 -62.76 -40.85
CA GLY A 445 -7.88 -63.26 -39.98
C GLY A 445 -8.40 -62.32 -38.87
N GLY A 446 -9.72 -62.08 -38.68
CA GLY A 446 -10.91 -62.44 -39.48
C GLY A 446 -12.26 -62.16 -38.78
N MET A 447 -13.35 -62.01 -39.55
CA MET A 447 -14.79 -61.90 -39.15
C MET A 447 -15.29 -60.54 -38.55
N PRO A 448 -16.60 -60.17 -38.71
CA PRO A 448 -16.90 -58.83 -39.24
C PRO A 448 -18.10 -58.01 -38.66
N ALA A 449 -18.28 -56.83 -39.27
CA ALA A 449 -19.56 -56.14 -39.61
C ALA A 449 -20.22 -55.14 -38.63
N ALA A 450 -20.32 -53.86 -39.07
CA ALA A 450 -21.54 -53.03 -39.05
C ALA A 450 -21.40 -51.76 -39.93
N ALA A 451 -22.51 -51.28 -40.53
CA ALA A 451 -22.81 -49.95 -41.11
C ALA A 451 -21.81 -49.29 -42.11
N SER A 452 -22.22 -48.85 -43.31
CA SER A 452 -23.06 -47.64 -43.47
C SER A 452 -23.33 -47.30 -44.96
N ALA A 453 -24.54 -46.80 -45.26
CA ALA A 453 -24.91 -46.08 -46.50
C ALA A 453 -26.30 -45.44 -46.28
N GLY A 454 -26.63 -44.23 -46.77
CA GLY A 454 -25.81 -43.19 -47.40
C GLY A 454 -26.62 -41.88 -47.53
N MET A 455 -25.94 -40.74 -47.72
CA MET A 455 -26.55 -39.41 -47.91
C MET A 455 -25.82 -38.62 -49.01
N PRO A 456 -26.49 -37.68 -49.70
CA PRO A 456 -26.00 -37.12 -50.98
C PRO A 456 -24.98 -35.99 -50.84
N ALA A 457 -24.35 -35.65 -51.98
CA ALA A 457 -23.34 -34.60 -52.07
C ALA A 457 -23.91 -33.18 -51.89
N VAL A 458 -23.08 -32.30 -51.32
CA VAL A 458 -23.36 -30.86 -51.15
C VAL A 458 -22.56 -30.05 -52.19
N PRO A 459 -23.14 -29.01 -52.84
CA PRO A 459 -22.42 -28.19 -53.82
C PRO A 459 -21.30 -27.35 -53.19
N GLN A 460 -20.26 -27.03 -53.99
CA GLN A 460 -19.24 -26.06 -53.58
C GLN A 460 -19.80 -24.63 -53.55
N PRO A 461 -19.37 -23.77 -52.61
CA PRO A 461 -19.80 -22.37 -52.54
C PRO A 461 -19.12 -21.50 -53.59
N ALA A 462 -19.87 -20.53 -54.14
CA ALA A 462 -19.34 -19.52 -55.06
C ALA A 462 -18.40 -18.50 -54.34
N PRO A 463 -17.43 -17.91 -55.04
CA PRO A 463 -16.50 -16.94 -54.45
C PRO A 463 -17.20 -15.64 -54.03
N ARG A 464 -16.74 -15.05 -52.92
CA ARG A 464 -17.26 -13.77 -52.40
C ARG A 464 -16.72 -12.58 -53.20
N PRO A 465 -17.51 -11.52 -53.45
CA PRO A 465 -17.01 -10.25 -53.97
C PRO A 465 -16.01 -9.58 -53.02
N ALA A 466 -15.08 -8.80 -53.57
CA ALA A 466 -14.19 -7.94 -52.78
C ALA A 466 -14.95 -6.75 -52.17
N PRO A 467 -14.55 -6.24 -50.99
CA PRO A 467 -15.21 -5.11 -50.34
C PRO A 467 -14.99 -3.81 -51.12
N GLN A 468 -16.04 -2.99 -51.23
CA GLN A 468 -15.94 -1.63 -51.73
C GLN A 468 -15.41 -0.67 -50.65
N PRO A 469 -14.65 0.38 -51.01
CA PRO A 469 -14.19 1.38 -50.04
C PRO A 469 -15.35 2.21 -49.49
N LEU A 470 -15.30 2.54 -48.20
CA LEU A 470 -16.28 3.39 -47.53
C LEU A 470 -16.17 4.86 -48.01
N PRO A 471 -17.27 5.61 -48.11
CA PRO A 471 -17.22 7.05 -48.36
C PRO A 471 -16.49 7.80 -47.24
N GLN A 472 -15.68 8.80 -47.60
CA GLN A 472 -15.09 9.71 -46.61
C GLN A 472 -16.16 10.66 -46.03
N PRO A 473 -16.11 10.98 -44.72
CA PRO A 473 -16.98 12.00 -44.15
C PRO A 473 -16.73 13.39 -44.76
N ALA A 474 -17.79 14.17 -44.95
CA ALA A 474 -17.65 15.58 -45.33
C ALA A 474 -16.99 16.39 -44.18
N PRO A 475 -16.15 17.40 -44.50
CA PRO A 475 -15.51 18.22 -43.47
C PRO A 475 -16.55 19.05 -42.69
N LEU A 476 -16.37 19.11 -41.37
CA LEU A 476 -17.22 19.93 -40.49
C LEU A 476 -17.00 21.44 -40.75
N PRO A 477 -18.04 22.28 -40.63
CA PRO A 477 -17.88 23.73 -40.66
C PRO A 477 -16.95 24.22 -39.53
N ALA A 478 -16.13 25.22 -39.82
CA ALA A 478 -15.32 25.86 -38.79
C ALA A 478 -16.21 26.56 -37.74
N PRO A 479 -15.86 26.51 -36.44
CA PRO A 479 -16.61 27.20 -35.40
C PRO A 479 -16.53 28.73 -35.59
N PRO A 480 -17.56 29.49 -35.17
CA PRO A 480 -17.52 30.95 -35.22
C PRO A 480 -16.41 31.50 -34.30
N PRO A 481 -15.83 32.66 -34.63
CA PRO A 481 -14.75 33.24 -33.83
C PRO A 481 -15.23 33.59 -32.42
N VAL A 482 -14.44 33.22 -31.42
CA VAL A 482 -14.70 33.54 -30.01
C VAL A 482 -14.63 35.07 -29.81
N PRO A 483 -15.63 35.71 -29.17
CA PRO A 483 -15.55 37.13 -28.83
C PRO A 483 -14.32 37.43 -27.98
N GLN A 484 -13.58 38.49 -28.32
CA GLN A 484 -12.46 38.92 -27.49
C GLN A 484 -12.97 39.38 -26.10
N PRO A 485 -12.20 39.17 -25.02
CA PRO A 485 -12.58 39.64 -23.70
C PRO A 485 -12.75 41.17 -23.69
N VAL A 486 -13.91 41.64 -23.23
CA VAL A 486 -14.09 43.06 -22.91
C VAL A 486 -13.12 43.41 -21.78
N PRO A 487 -12.31 44.49 -21.88
CA PRO A 487 -11.42 44.89 -20.80
C PRO A 487 -12.21 45.11 -19.50
N GLN A 488 -11.82 44.40 -18.43
CA GLN A 488 -12.39 44.67 -17.11
C GLN A 488 -11.94 46.07 -16.65
N PRO A 489 -12.83 46.87 -16.04
CA PRO A 489 -12.43 48.15 -15.46
C PRO A 489 -11.39 47.90 -14.36
N VAL A 490 -10.30 48.66 -14.40
CA VAL A 490 -9.26 48.63 -13.36
C VAL A 490 -9.89 49.03 -12.02
N PRO A 491 -9.74 48.24 -10.93
CA PRO A 491 -10.23 48.64 -9.62
C PRO A 491 -9.57 49.95 -9.18
N GLU A 492 -10.37 50.92 -8.74
CA GLU A 492 -9.84 52.14 -8.15
C GLU A 492 -9.01 51.82 -6.90
N GLN A 493 -7.86 52.49 -6.76
CA GLN A 493 -7.00 52.29 -5.60
C GLN A 493 -7.66 52.89 -4.35
N VAL A 494 -8.14 52.03 -3.46
CA VAL A 494 -8.56 52.42 -2.11
C VAL A 494 -7.37 53.10 -1.41
N PRO A 495 -7.50 54.34 -0.91
CA PRO A 495 -6.38 55.03 -0.27
C PRO A 495 -5.87 54.26 0.95
N GLN A 496 -4.55 54.05 1.03
CA GLN A 496 -3.94 53.46 2.22
C GLN A 496 -4.06 54.44 3.41
N PRO A 497 -4.44 53.97 4.61
CA PRO A 497 -4.41 54.80 5.81
C PRO A 497 -2.96 55.18 6.14
N ALA A 498 -2.75 56.42 6.59
CA ALA A 498 -1.43 56.95 6.89
C ALA A 498 -0.73 56.18 8.03
N PRO A 499 0.61 56.01 7.99
CA PRO A 499 1.33 55.29 9.03
C PRO A 499 1.29 56.04 10.36
N MET A 500 1.04 55.32 11.45
CA MET A 500 1.19 55.87 12.81
C MET A 500 2.66 56.16 13.13
N PRO A 501 2.95 57.21 13.92
CA PRO A 501 4.31 57.49 14.38
C PRO A 501 4.83 56.37 15.29
N ALA A 502 6.12 56.07 15.18
CA ALA A 502 6.75 54.97 15.93
C ALA A 502 6.80 55.23 17.44
N ALA A 503 6.45 54.22 18.23
CA ALA A 503 6.70 54.21 19.67
C ALA A 503 8.21 54.11 19.95
N ALA A 504 8.70 54.86 20.93
CA ALA A 504 10.12 54.94 21.24
C ALA A 504 10.69 53.62 21.81
N GLN A 505 11.93 53.29 21.43
CA GLN A 505 12.68 52.20 22.05
C GLN A 505 13.15 52.60 23.47
N PRO A 506 13.06 51.71 24.48
CA PRO A 506 13.65 51.96 25.79
C PRO A 506 15.18 51.82 25.74
N LEU A 507 15.88 52.71 26.44
CA LEU A 507 17.34 52.71 26.55
C LEU A 507 17.88 51.57 27.45
N ALA A 508 19.04 51.04 27.09
CA ALA A 508 19.84 50.12 27.89
C ALA A 508 20.59 50.86 29.04
N PRO A 509 21.10 50.16 30.07
CA PRO A 509 21.08 50.69 31.43
C PRO A 509 22.37 51.37 31.93
N ALA A 510 22.20 52.16 33.00
CA ALA A 510 23.26 52.54 33.94
C ALA A 510 23.12 51.77 35.25
N ALA A 511 24.23 51.48 35.96
CA ALA A 511 24.26 50.50 37.06
C ALA A 511 24.75 51.05 38.41
N GLN A 512 24.06 50.67 39.49
CA GLN A 512 24.40 50.68 40.93
C GLN A 512 23.15 50.20 41.70
N ALA A 513 23.17 49.52 42.86
CA ALA A 513 24.24 48.91 43.67
C ALA A 513 23.62 47.68 44.42
N PRO A 514 24.38 46.79 45.10
CA PRO A 514 23.87 45.48 45.52
C PRO A 514 23.04 45.47 46.82
N VAL A 515 22.15 44.47 46.94
CA VAL A 515 21.30 44.18 48.12
C VAL A 515 21.44 42.68 48.48
N PRO A 516 21.55 42.29 49.76
CA PRO A 516 21.89 40.91 50.16
C PRO A 516 20.73 39.90 50.05
N PRO A 517 21.03 38.58 49.99
CA PRO A 517 20.02 37.53 49.85
C PRO A 517 19.26 37.23 51.15
N VAL A 518 17.98 36.85 51.01
CA VAL A 518 17.08 36.45 52.10
C VAL A 518 16.99 34.92 52.17
N ALA A 519 16.96 34.36 53.38
CA ALA A 519 16.88 32.92 53.62
C ALA A 519 15.44 32.39 53.71
N TYR A 520 15.22 31.14 53.28
CA TYR A 520 13.96 30.41 53.46
C TYR A 520 14.03 29.47 54.68
N PRO A 521 12.95 29.34 55.49
CA PRO A 521 12.93 28.50 56.69
C PRO A 521 12.61 27.02 56.38
N ALA A 522 12.98 26.14 57.32
CA ALA A 522 12.72 24.70 57.26
C ALA A 522 11.32 24.30 57.82
N PRO A 523 10.74 23.17 57.39
CA PRO A 523 9.46 22.68 57.90
C PRO A 523 9.57 22.03 59.30
N ALA A 524 8.49 22.09 60.08
CA ALA A 524 8.38 21.53 61.43
C ALA A 524 7.44 20.30 61.49
N LEU A 525 7.59 19.50 62.55
CA LEU A 525 6.88 18.23 62.79
C LEU A 525 5.50 18.41 63.44
N PHE A 526 4.59 17.46 63.20
CA PHE A 526 3.33 17.29 63.95
C PHE A 526 3.07 15.79 64.29
N PRO A 527 2.23 15.48 65.31
CA PRO A 527 2.22 14.20 66.04
C PRO A 527 1.25 13.13 65.44
N PRO A 528 1.23 11.87 65.95
CA PRO A 528 0.55 10.76 65.30
C PRO A 528 -0.97 10.68 65.55
N ALA A 529 -1.67 9.97 64.66
CA ALA A 529 -3.09 9.65 64.75
C ALA A 529 -3.36 8.21 65.22
N GLY A 530 -4.57 7.97 65.73
CA GLY A 530 -5.02 6.68 66.29
C GLY A 530 -5.48 5.62 65.26
N PRO A 531 -6.03 4.48 65.73
CA PRO A 531 -6.26 3.28 64.93
C PRO A 531 -7.52 3.31 64.04
N THR A 532 -7.47 2.57 62.94
CA THR A 532 -8.55 2.43 61.93
C THR A 532 -9.22 1.04 62.02
N PRO A 533 -10.56 0.93 61.91
CA PRO A 533 -11.27 -0.36 61.84
C PRO A 533 -11.14 -1.07 60.46
N PRO A 534 -11.41 -2.38 60.35
CA PRO A 534 -11.03 -3.21 59.19
C PRO A 534 -12.12 -3.37 58.10
N GLY A 535 -11.71 -3.58 56.83
CA GLY A 535 -12.64 -3.80 55.71
C GLY A 535 -12.07 -4.01 54.28
N VAL A 536 -11.23 -5.05 54.09
CA VAL A 536 -11.07 -5.92 52.87
C VAL A 536 -11.46 -5.39 51.45
N PRO A 537 -10.64 -5.56 50.38
CA PRO A 537 -9.17 -5.64 50.25
C PRO A 537 -8.60 -4.71 49.15
N ALA A 538 -7.28 -4.73 48.91
CA ALA A 538 -6.60 -3.78 48.00
C ALA A 538 -6.33 -4.27 46.56
N ARG A 539 -6.24 -3.34 45.61
CA ARG A 539 -5.41 -3.50 44.39
C ARG A 539 -3.96 -3.13 44.71
N GLY A 540 -3.04 -4.09 44.65
CA GLY A 540 -1.62 -3.80 44.43
C GLY A 540 -1.33 -3.54 42.94
N GLY A 541 -0.19 -2.96 42.54
CA GLY A 541 0.94 -2.52 43.36
C GLY A 541 2.26 -2.83 42.68
N LEU A 542 2.83 -1.85 41.97
CA LEU A 542 4.17 -1.95 41.35
C LEU A 542 5.24 -1.40 42.32
N THR A 543 6.36 -2.09 42.51
CA THR A 543 7.70 -1.49 42.73
C THR A 543 8.83 -2.53 42.88
N ALA A 544 10.07 -2.02 42.85
CA ALA A 544 11.27 -2.54 43.49
C ALA A 544 12.08 -3.69 42.84
N ALA A 545 13.14 -3.28 42.15
CA ALA A 545 14.49 -3.81 42.42
C ALA A 545 15.47 -2.62 42.44
N GLN A 546 16.37 -2.54 43.42
CA GLN A 546 17.30 -1.42 43.61
C GLN A 546 18.76 -1.87 43.76
N VAL A 547 19.65 -1.06 43.17
CA VAL A 547 21.01 -0.71 43.63
C VAL A 547 21.94 -1.84 44.11
N ARG A 548 23.01 -2.06 43.34
CA ARG A 548 24.38 -2.23 43.87
C ARG A 548 25.38 -1.73 42.83
N GLY A 549 26.53 -1.19 43.25
CA GLY A 549 27.59 -0.74 42.33
C GLY A 549 28.83 -0.21 43.05
N THR A 550 29.92 0.00 42.31
CA THR A 550 31.18 0.63 42.79
C THR A 550 31.99 1.22 41.63
N ASN A 551 32.30 2.52 41.74
CA ASN A 551 33.54 3.24 41.37
C ASN A 551 34.36 2.84 40.12
N GLY A 552 34.66 3.81 39.22
CA GLY A 552 35.77 3.68 38.27
C GLY A 552 35.96 4.77 37.20
N LEU A 553 36.72 5.83 37.53
CA LEU A 553 37.58 6.66 36.65
C LEU A 553 37.02 7.61 35.57
N SER A 554 37.58 8.84 35.64
CA SER A 554 37.94 9.77 34.55
C SER A 554 36.86 10.61 33.82
N THR A 555 37.14 11.91 33.75
CA THR A 555 36.40 12.94 32.99
C THR A 555 37.32 13.60 31.96
N ALA A 556 36.86 13.78 30.73
CA ALA A 556 37.51 14.59 29.70
C ALA A 556 36.47 15.55 29.06
N PRO A 557 36.86 16.74 28.58
CA PRO A 557 35.92 17.85 28.32
C PRO A 557 35.25 17.80 26.94
N ALA A 558 34.08 18.43 26.85
CA ALA A 558 33.38 18.66 25.59
C ALA A 558 34.05 19.79 24.77
N THR A 559 34.17 19.61 23.46
CA THR A 559 34.66 20.62 22.53
C THR A 559 33.54 21.59 22.14
N GLY A 560 33.78 22.90 22.29
CA GLY A 560 32.81 23.94 21.99
C GLY A 560 32.69 24.26 20.50
N TRP A 561 31.48 24.64 20.06
CA TRP A 561 31.25 25.25 18.74
C TRP A 561 31.50 26.76 18.82
N PRO A 562 32.24 27.37 17.86
CA PRO A 562 32.42 28.82 17.80
C PRO A 562 31.17 29.53 17.26
N GLY A 563 30.88 30.73 17.79
CA GLY A 563 29.77 31.58 17.34
C GLY A 563 30.09 32.42 16.08
N PRO A 564 29.08 33.00 15.42
CA PRO A 564 29.25 33.71 14.15
C PRO A 564 29.68 35.18 14.32
N GLN A 565 30.84 35.55 13.78
CA GLN A 565 31.25 36.95 13.55
C GLN A 565 32.06 37.09 12.25
N ASN A 566 31.84 38.22 11.55
CA ASN A 566 32.44 38.64 10.27
C ASN A 566 32.02 37.76 9.06
N TRP A 567 31.69 38.28 7.86
CA TRP A 567 31.59 39.64 7.29
C TRP A 567 30.87 39.52 5.90
N PRO A 568 30.55 40.61 5.17
CA PRO A 568 30.19 41.98 5.54
C PRO A 568 28.79 42.36 4.96
N ASN A 569 28.48 43.64 4.75
CA ASN A 569 27.11 44.10 4.43
C ASN A 569 27.05 45.03 3.18
N ALA A 570 26.03 44.81 2.33
CA ALA A 570 25.29 45.75 1.47
C ALA A 570 25.94 46.58 0.31
N ALA A 571 25.09 46.82 -0.71
CA ALA A 571 25.15 47.81 -1.82
C ALA A 571 26.24 47.65 -2.91
N GLY A 572 25.98 47.99 -4.19
CA GLY A 572 24.72 48.42 -4.85
C GLY A 572 24.94 48.98 -6.27
N MET A 573 23.84 49.34 -6.97
CA MET A 573 23.76 49.98 -8.32
C MET A 573 24.22 49.13 -9.53
N GLY A 574 23.52 49.30 -10.66
CA GLY A 574 23.87 48.71 -11.97
C GLY A 574 22.67 48.56 -12.92
N GLN A 575 22.46 49.52 -13.81
CA GLN A 575 21.47 49.48 -14.89
C GLN A 575 22.14 49.25 -16.26
N ALA A 576 21.32 48.87 -17.25
CA ALA A 576 21.58 48.80 -18.69
C ALA A 576 22.46 47.64 -19.19
N GLY A 577 22.06 47.10 -20.35
CA GLY A 577 22.53 45.86 -20.97
C GLY A 577 21.41 45.25 -21.79
#